data_AF-K9DX05-F1
#
_entry.id   AF-K9DX05-F1
#
_cell.length_a   1.000
_cell.length_b   1.000
_cell.length_c   1.000
_cell.angle_alpha   90.00
_cell.angle_beta   90.00
_cell.angle_gamma   90.00
#
_symmetry.space_group_name_H-M   'P 1'
#
loop_
_entity.id
_entity.type
_entity.pdbx_description
1 polymer ?
#
loop_
_entity_poly.entity_id
_entity_poly.type
_entity_poly.pdbx_seq_one_letter_code
_entity_poly.pdbx_strand_id
1 'polypeptide(L)'
;MHTESSSAGIGAADPLLAQAGAWIGRLRGAGEEILLYPVSRLQRQFRLGYSRSCALAQALAQRGEWTIGFTENGTLYARLARPAQELPA
;
A
#
# COMPACT_ATOMS: atom_id res chain seq x y z
N MET A 1 17.16 12.50 26.97
CA MET A 1 16.36 11.33 27.37
C MET A 1 14.90 11.79 27.41
N HIS A 2 13.92 11.36 26.61
CA HIS A 2 13.73 10.24 25.70
C HIS A 2 12.99 10.75 24.44
N THR A 3 13.47 10.37 23.26
CA THR A 3 12.73 10.53 21.99
C THR A 3 11.84 9.31 21.81
N GLU A 4 10.66 9.30 22.44
CA GLU A 4 9.60 8.37 22.06
C GLU A 4 8.91 8.89 20.79
N SER A 5 9.63 8.82 19.67
CA SER A 5 8.98 8.78 18.37
C SER A 5 8.34 7.41 18.27
N SER A 6 7.14 7.26 18.86
CA SER A 6 6.27 6.13 18.59
C SER A 6 5.99 6.15 17.09
N SER A 7 6.81 5.42 16.34
CA SER A 7 6.51 4.95 15.00
C SER A 7 5.32 4.02 15.13
N ALA A 8 4.13 4.59 15.31
CA ALA A 8 2.89 3.85 15.39
C ALA A 8 2.70 3.12 14.05
N GLY A 9 3.18 1.88 14.02
CA GLY A 9 3.03 0.98 12.88
C GLY A 9 1.54 0.80 12.59
N ILE A 10 1.21 0.67 11.31
CA ILE A 10 -0.15 0.30 10.89
C ILE A 10 -0.29 -1.19 11.20
N GLY A 11 -0.95 -1.52 12.31
CA GLY A 11 -1.24 -2.90 12.68
C GLY A 11 -2.41 -3.49 11.88
N ALA A 12 -2.60 -4.81 11.96
CA ALA A 12 -3.67 -5.52 11.24
C ALA A 12 -5.09 -5.02 11.60
N ALA A 13 -5.28 -4.50 12.81
CA ALA A 13 -6.53 -3.94 13.30
C ALA A 13 -6.74 -2.45 12.94
N ASP A 14 -5.77 -1.79 12.31
CA ASP A 14 -5.92 -0.37 11.95
C ASP A 14 -6.99 -0.23 10.84
N PRO A 15 -8.07 0.54 11.06
CA PRO A 15 -9.14 0.69 10.08
C PRO A 15 -8.66 1.29 8.76
N LEU A 16 -7.55 2.02 8.77
CA LEU A 16 -6.93 2.58 7.58
C LEU A 16 -6.37 1.48 6.65
N LEU A 17 -5.90 0.36 7.22
CA LEU A 17 -5.42 -0.77 6.42
C LEU A 17 -6.55 -1.38 5.60
N ALA A 18 -7.72 -1.58 6.22
CA ALA A 18 -8.90 -2.10 5.53
C ALA A 18 -9.40 -1.13 4.43
N GLN A 19 -9.43 0.18 4.73
CA GLN A 19 -9.82 1.20 3.76
C GLN A 19 -8.84 1.29 2.58
N ALA A 20 -7.54 1.17 2.84
CA ALA A 20 -6.52 1.17 1.80
C ALA A 20 -6.56 -0.08 0.93
N GLY A 21 -6.81 -1.26 1.52
CA GLY A 21 -7.08 -2.49 0.75
C GLY A 21 -8.30 -2.36 -0.16
N ALA A 22 -9.41 -1.81 0.35
CA ALA A 22 -10.61 -1.55 -0.46
C ALA A 22 -10.33 -0.54 -1.61
N TRP A 23 -9.49 0.46 -1.37
CA TRP A 23 -9.05 1.39 -2.42
C TRP A 23 -8.20 0.71 -3.48
N ILE A 24 -7.24 -0.14 -3.10
CA ILE A 24 -6.48 -0.98 -4.03
C ILE A 24 -7.40 -1.88 -4.86
N GLY A 25 -8.41 -2.48 -4.22
CA GLY A 25 -9.42 -3.28 -4.92
C GLY A 25 -10.16 -2.49 -6.01
N ARG A 26 -10.49 -1.22 -5.76
CA ARG A 26 -11.09 -0.34 -6.78
C ARG A 26 -10.13 -0.01 -7.92
N LEU A 27 -8.86 0.29 -7.60
CA LEU A 27 -7.83 0.53 -8.63
C LEU A 27 -7.68 -0.69 -9.55
N ARG A 28 -7.61 -1.89 -8.94
CA ARG A 28 -7.53 -3.15 -9.67
C ARG A 28 -8.76 -3.38 -10.55
N GLY A 29 -9.95 -3.12 -10.03
CA GLY A 29 -11.21 -3.21 -10.80
C GLY A 29 -11.28 -2.21 -11.97
N ALA A 30 -10.53 -1.11 -11.90
CA ALA A 30 -10.39 -0.16 -13.00
C ALA A 30 -9.31 -0.57 -14.03
N GLY A 31 -8.63 -1.70 -13.82
CA GLY A 31 -7.56 -2.19 -14.71
C GLY A 31 -6.17 -1.68 -14.36
N GLU A 32 -6.00 -0.99 -13.22
CA GLU A 32 -4.68 -0.56 -12.78
C GLU A 32 -3.85 -1.77 -12.32
N GLU A 33 -2.66 -1.96 -12.90
CA GLU A 33 -1.75 -3.04 -12.50
C GLU A 33 -0.52 -2.52 -11.72
N ILE A 34 -0.07 -1.31 -12.03
CA ILE A 34 1.12 -0.69 -11.46
C ILE A 34 0.75 0.71 -10.96
N LEU A 35 1.08 0.98 -9.71
CA LEU A 35 0.96 2.29 -9.08
C LEU A 35 2.35 2.90 -8.92
N LEU A 36 2.66 3.92 -9.72
CA LEU A 36 3.87 4.73 -9.56
C LEU A 36 3.74 5.66 -8.34
N TYR A 37 4.84 5.85 -7.63
CA TYR A 37 4.93 6.70 -6.42
C TYR A 37 3.89 6.31 -5.34
N PRO A 38 3.86 5.05 -4.89
CA PRO A 38 2.78 4.53 -4.03
C PRO A 38 2.65 5.29 -2.71
N VAL A 39 3.77 5.70 -2.09
CA VAL A 39 3.75 6.48 -0.84
C VAL A 39 3.08 7.84 -1.05
N SER A 40 3.47 8.59 -2.09
CA SER A 40 2.87 9.89 -2.41
C SER A 40 1.39 9.79 -2.76
N ARG A 41 1.00 8.70 -3.43
CA ARG A 41 -0.41 8.39 -3.71
C ARG A 41 -1.20 8.16 -2.42
N LEU A 42 -0.68 7.37 -1.48
CA LEU A 42 -1.31 7.14 -0.17
C LEU A 42 -1.42 8.45 0.63
N GLN A 43 -0.39 9.29 0.63
CA GLN A 43 -0.42 10.61 1.28
C GLN A 43 -1.59 11.45 0.77
N ARG A 44 -1.79 11.50 -0.55
CA ARG A 44 -2.87 12.27 -1.18
C ARG A 44 -4.25 11.65 -0.95
N GLN A 45 -4.36 10.34 -1.11
CA GLN A 45 -5.64 9.62 -0.99
C GLN A 45 -6.20 9.65 0.43
N PHE A 46 -5.33 9.52 1.44
CA PHE A 46 -5.73 9.36 2.84
C PHE A 46 -5.30 10.54 3.73
N ARG A 47 -4.74 11.60 3.14
CA ARG A 47 -4.25 12.81 3.85
C ARG A 47 -3.31 12.49 5.01
N LEU A 48 -2.32 11.64 4.72
CA LEU A 48 -1.37 11.13 5.72
C LEU A 48 -0.02 11.85 5.64
N GLY A 49 0.66 11.95 6.78
CA GLY A 49 2.09 12.27 6.82
C GLY A 49 2.95 11.18 6.17
N TYR A 50 4.19 11.53 5.83
CA TYR A 50 5.12 10.64 5.13
C TYR A 50 5.35 9.32 5.89
N SER A 51 5.74 9.37 7.17
CA SER A 51 6.04 8.18 7.97
C SER A 51 4.86 7.22 8.08
N ARG A 52 3.64 7.73 8.27
CA ARG A 52 2.41 6.92 8.33
C ARG A 52 2.07 6.30 6.97
N SER A 53 2.39 6.99 5.88
CA SER A 53 2.21 6.47 4.52
C SER A 53 3.19 5.35 4.19
N CYS A 54 4.45 5.46 4.64
CA CYS A 54 5.43 4.38 4.53
C CYS A 54 4.99 3.15 5.33
N ALA A 55 4.55 3.34 6.58
CA ALA A 55 4.03 2.25 7.42
C ALA A 55 2.81 1.57 6.77
N LEU A 56 1.88 2.35 6.21
CA LEU A 56 0.72 1.82 5.49
C LEU A 56 1.12 1.06 4.24
N ALA A 57 2.07 1.58 3.46
CA ALA A 57 2.56 0.91 2.26
C ALA A 57 3.19 -0.45 2.57
N GLN A 58 3.95 -0.52 3.67
CA GLN A 58 4.54 -1.76 4.13
C GLN A 58 3.50 -2.75 4.67
N ALA A 59 2.51 -2.29 5.44
CA ALA A 59 1.43 -3.13 5.92
C ALA A 59 0.60 -3.74 4.77
N LEU A 60 0.35 -2.97 3.71
CA LEU A 60 -0.33 -3.46 2.50
C LEU A 60 0.50 -4.52 1.76
N ALA A 61 1.82 -4.35 1.70
CA ALA A 61 2.71 -5.35 1.12
C ALA A 61 2.76 -6.64 1.95
N GLN A 62 2.81 -6.53 3.29
CA GLN A 62 2.76 -7.67 4.20
C GLN A 62 1.43 -8.43 4.11
N ARG A 63 0.33 -7.72 3.87
CA ARG A 63 -1.00 -8.30 3.64
C ARG A 63 -1.17 -8.91 2.24
N GLY A 64 -0.21 -8.69 1.33
CA GLY A 64 -0.24 -9.21 -0.03
C GLY A 64 -1.15 -8.43 -0.99
N GLU A 65 -1.54 -7.20 -0.67
CA GLU A 65 -2.37 -6.38 -1.55
C GLU A 65 -1.60 -5.89 -2.79
N TRP A 66 -0.28 -5.74 -2.64
CA TRP A 66 0.67 -5.38 -3.69
C TRP A 66 2.10 -5.83 -3.37
N THR A 67 3.00 -5.71 -4.34
CA THR A 67 4.45 -5.85 -4.13
C THR A 67 5.16 -4.56 -4.50
N ILE A 68 6.19 -4.20 -3.74
CA ILE A 68 6.99 -2.97 -3.96
C ILE A 68 8.19 -3.31 -4.84
N GLY A 69 8.46 -2.46 -5.83
CA GLY A 69 9.62 -2.58 -6.71
C GLY A 69 10.18 -1.21 -7.13
N PHE A 70 11.29 -1.25 -7.87
CA PHE A 70 11.94 -0.09 -8.44
C PHE A 70 12.04 -0.25 -9.95
N THR A 71 11.73 0.80 -10.70
CA THR A 71 11.99 0.87 -12.14
C THR A 71 13.49 1.01 -12.41
N GLU A 72 13.91 0.90 -13.67
CA GLU A 72 15.31 1.06 -14.08
C GLU A 72 15.90 2.43 -13.69
N ASN A 73 15.07 3.47 -13.68
CA ASN A 73 15.46 4.82 -13.25
C ASN A 73 15.34 5.04 -11.73
N GLY A 74 15.13 3.99 -10.93
CA GLY A 74 15.05 4.06 -9.47
C GLY A 74 13.72 4.56 -8.90
N THR A 75 12.67 4.68 -9.73
CA THR A 75 11.35 5.10 -9.25
C THR A 75 10.67 3.97 -8.50
N LEU A 76 10.22 4.26 -7.29
CA LEU A 76 9.41 3.34 -6.48
C LEU A 76 8.03 3.13 -7.11
N TYR A 77 7.65 1.88 -7.31
CA TYR A 77 6.31 1.49 -7.74
C TYR A 77 5.74 0.36 -6.88
N ALA A 78 4.42 0.22 -6.90
CA ALA A 78 3.72 -0.93 -6.35
C ALA A 78 3.00 -1.68 -7.48
N ARG A 79 3.20 -2.99 -7.60
CA ARG A 79 2.42 -3.85 -8.50
C ARG A 79 1.25 -4.43 -7.71
N LEU A 80 0.02 -4.15 -8.13
CA LEU A 80 -1.17 -4.65 -7.46
C LEU A 80 -1.23 -6.18 -7.60
N ALA A 81 -1.56 -6.88 -6.52
CA ALA A 81 -1.75 -8.33 -6.58
C ALA A 81 -2.91 -8.64 -7.52
N ARG A 82 -2.73 -9.61 -8.42
CA ARG A 82 -3.86 -10.11 -9.23
C ARG A 82 -4.85 -10.81 -8.29
N PRO A 83 -6.17 -10.74 -8.56
CA PRO A 83 -7.08 -11.65 -7.87
C PRO A 83 -6.60 -13.07 -8.20
N ALA A 84 -6.56 -13.94 -7.19
CA ALA A 84 -6.34 -15.36 -7.45
C ALA A 84 -7.41 -15.77 -8.46
N GLN A 85 -7.00 -16.12 -9.69
CA GLN A 85 -7.93 -16.73 -10.63
C GLN A 85 -8.39 -18.02 -9.96
N GLU A 86 -9.67 -18.09 -9.60
CA GLU A 86 -10.32 -19.36 -9.33
C GLU A 86 -10.21 -20.16 -10.63
N LEU A 87 -9.23 -21.08 -10.68
CA LEU A 87 -9.15 -22.08 -11.72
C LEU A 87 -10.48 -22.84 -11.72
N PRO A 88 -11.21 -22.92 -12.84
CA PRO A 88 -12.36 -23.80 -12.91
C PRO A 88 -11.86 -25.24 -12.71
N ALA A 89 -12.52 -25.96 -11.79
CA ALA A 89 -12.28 -27.36 -11.51
C ALA A 89 -12.61 -28.26 -12.71
#